data_AF-E3MGN9-F1
#
_entry.id   AF-E3MGN9-F1
#
_cell.length_a   1.000
_cell.length_b   1.000
_cell.length_c   1.000
_cell.angle_alpha   90.00
_cell.angle_beta   90.00
_cell.angle_gamma   90.00
#
_symmetry.space_group_name_H-M   'P 1'
#
loop_
_entity.id
_entity.type
_entity.pdbx_description
1 polymer ?
#
loop_
_entity_poly.entity_id
_entity_poly.type
_entity_poly.pdbx_seq_one_letter_code
_entity_poly.pdbx_strand_id
1 'polypeptide(L)'
;MSPSFLEIPDLPMEMIMNNLDFFAIQSVRKTCWDLRNFIDDKKPGMGIELISIIQRDTTVNLTIFDTIPENLTITNINYEKHENACKICVTYNGHKNKIVQNLNFLDAVFHDIKVALNSQKSTIKKVFVDGDTFFEKIEESMKSQKPFATESIEIRGRCLEHVRQIMRCADPKYLKSIEYSKAAIKIYETVNLESSKNIQNLSHFITASIQLENLDVETLRAIKENFLQFHEYDKDLVVHNIIENLFIDAFGAASESLGEIWKIWYFNVPDNKEKVLKVKNAFMFFEFKFVKKCDVPEGCVILD
;
A
#
# COMPACT_ATOMS: atom_id res chain seq x y z
N MET A 1 -30.23 36.72 21.72
CA MET A 1 -28.89 36.27 21.28
C MET A 1 -29.11 35.09 20.36
N SER A 2 -28.44 35.06 19.21
CA SER A 2 -28.45 33.89 18.34
C SER A 2 -27.68 32.76 19.05
N PRO A 3 -28.16 31.51 19.02
CA PRO A 3 -27.44 30.40 19.64
C PRO A 3 -26.05 30.25 19.02
N SER A 4 -25.05 30.02 19.86
CA SER A 4 -23.67 29.79 19.42
C SER A 4 -23.52 28.35 18.92
N PHE A 5 -22.70 28.14 17.89
CA PHE A 5 -22.35 26.79 17.44
C PHE A 5 -21.69 25.96 18.57
N LEU A 6 -21.03 26.62 19.51
CA LEU A 6 -20.40 26.00 20.69
C LEU A 6 -21.41 25.55 21.77
N GLU A 7 -22.66 25.99 21.68
CA GLU A 7 -23.73 25.57 22.60
C GLU A 7 -24.44 24.30 22.12
N ILE A 8 -24.10 23.81 20.92
CA ILE A 8 -24.63 22.57 20.36
C ILE A 8 -24.05 21.38 21.14
N PRO A 9 -24.88 20.43 21.62
CA PRO A 9 -24.37 19.23 22.28
C PRO A 9 -23.47 18.38 21.37
N ASP A 10 -22.61 17.56 21.98
CA ASP A 10 -21.63 16.72 21.28
C ASP A 10 -22.22 15.90 20.13
N LEU A 11 -23.35 15.22 20.35
CA LEU A 11 -23.91 14.30 19.35
C LEU A 11 -24.37 15.02 18.07
N PRO A 12 -25.21 16.08 18.12
CA PRO A 12 -25.51 16.89 16.95
C PRO A 12 -24.27 17.53 16.32
N MET A 13 -23.29 17.97 17.13
CA MET A 13 -22.05 18.53 16.59
C MET A 13 -21.25 17.48 15.80
N GLU A 14 -21.13 16.25 16.30
CA GLU A 14 -20.50 15.13 15.60
C GLU A 14 -21.23 14.80 14.30
N MET A 15 -22.57 14.77 14.32
CA MET A 15 -23.37 14.59 13.10
C MET A 15 -23.11 15.68 12.05
N ILE A 16 -22.98 16.94 12.47
CA ILE A 16 -22.63 18.04 11.55
C ILE A 16 -21.23 17.82 10.98
N MET A 17 -20.24 17.52 11.81
CA MET A 17 -18.86 17.31 11.35
C MET A 17 -18.72 16.12 10.40
N ASN A 18 -19.51 15.05 10.58
CA ASN A 18 -19.54 13.89 9.69
C ASN A 18 -20.10 14.20 8.29
N ASN A 19 -20.69 15.38 8.09
CA ASN A 19 -21.16 15.86 6.78
C ASN A 19 -20.20 16.86 6.13
N LEU A 20 -19.01 17.08 6.71
CA LEU A 20 -17.99 18.00 6.19
C LEU A 20 -16.86 17.22 5.51
N ASP A 21 -16.38 17.72 4.36
CA ASP A 21 -15.15 17.19 3.77
C ASP A 21 -13.93 17.53 4.63
N PHE A 22 -12.83 16.85 4.32
CA PHE A 22 -11.53 17.09 4.92
C PHE A 22 -11.18 18.58 4.99
N PHE A 23 -11.36 19.33 3.89
CA PHE A 23 -10.95 20.73 3.83
C PHE A 23 -11.80 21.63 4.74
N ALA A 24 -13.12 21.41 4.77
CA ALA A 24 -14.06 22.09 5.64
C ALA A 24 -13.75 21.79 7.11
N ILE A 25 -13.48 20.52 7.47
CA ILE A 25 -13.05 20.17 8.83
C ILE A 25 -11.77 20.90 9.22
N GLN A 26 -10.76 20.95 8.33
CA GLN A 26 -9.53 21.69 8.60
C GLN A 26 -9.77 23.19 8.75
N SER A 27 -10.77 23.75 8.08
CA SER A 27 -11.16 25.14 8.23
C SER A 27 -11.82 25.38 9.59
N VAL A 28 -12.76 24.52 10.00
CA VAL A 28 -13.44 24.58 11.30
C VAL A 28 -12.45 24.43 12.45
N ARG A 29 -11.52 23.48 12.36
CA ARG A 29 -10.44 23.23 13.33
C ARG A 29 -9.55 24.46 13.59
N LYS A 30 -9.46 25.38 12.63
CA LYS A 30 -8.64 26.60 12.70
C LYS A 30 -9.38 27.80 13.29
N THR A 31 -10.69 27.70 13.55
CA THR A 31 -11.50 28.85 13.99
C THR A 31 -11.34 29.16 15.49
N CYS A 32 -11.46 28.16 16.37
CA CYS A 32 -11.30 28.33 17.82
C CYS A 32 -10.71 27.10 18.51
N TRP A 33 -10.36 27.25 19.79
CA TRP A 33 -9.74 26.20 20.61
C TRP A 33 -10.70 25.04 20.92
N ASP A 34 -11.95 25.34 21.26
CA ASP A 34 -12.96 24.32 21.60
C ASP A 34 -13.25 23.39 20.42
N LEU A 35 -13.46 23.93 19.23
CA LEU A 35 -13.69 23.14 18.01
C LEU A 35 -12.48 22.31 17.62
N ARG A 36 -11.28 22.84 17.85
CA ARG A 36 -10.05 22.08 17.60
C ARG A 36 -9.98 20.85 18.48
N ASN A 37 -10.19 21.01 19.78
CA ASN A 37 -10.18 19.90 20.72
C ASN A 37 -11.30 18.90 20.42
N PHE A 38 -12.51 19.40 20.12
CA PHE A 38 -13.62 18.54 19.73
C PHE A 38 -13.26 17.65 18.53
N ILE A 39 -12.69 18.23 17.47
CA ILE A 39 -12.28 17.48 16.27
C ILE A 39 -11.15 16.49 16.60
N ASP A 40 -10.14 16.92 17.36
CA ASP A 40 -8.98 16.10 17.70
C ASP A 40 -9.36 14.90 18.61
N ASP A 41 -10.32 15.09 19.53
CA ASP A 41 -10.79 14.07 20.46
C ASP A 41 -11.83 13.14 19.84
N LYS A 42 -12.83 13.70 19.15
CA LYS A 42 -13.94 12.93 18.58
C LYS A 42 -13.60 12.29 17.26
N LYS A 43 -12.66 12.85 16.49
CA LYS A 43 -12.22 12.37 15.17
C LYS A 43 -13.41 12.03 14.25
N PRO A 44 -14.16 13.05 13.83
CA PRO A 44 -15.32 12.86 12.96
C PRO A 44 -14.95 12.05 11.72
N GLY A 45 -15.88 11.21 11.26
CA GLY A 45 -15.67 10.31 10.14
C GLY A 45 -15.62 11.07 8.82
N MET A 46 -14.45 11.58 8.45
CA MET A 46 -14.24 12.26 7.16
C MET A 46 -14.41 11.36 5.94
N GLY A 47 -14.38 10.04 6.11
CA GLY A 47 -14.50 9.12 4.99
C GLY A 47 -13.35 9.26 4.00
N ILE A 48 -12.12 9.52 4.48
CA ILE A 48 -10.94 9.57 3.62
C ILE A 48 -10.69 8.17 3.10
N GLU A 49 -10.89 8.00 1.80
CA GLU A 49 -10.72 6.72 1.11
C GLU A 49 -9.30 6.57 0.58
N LEU A 50 -8.74 7.65 0.04
CA LEU A 50 -7.42 7.62 -0.59
C LEU A 50 -6.59 8.84 -0.24
N ILE A 51 -5.33 8.60 0.09
CA ILE A 51 -4.29 9.63 0.19
C ILE A 51 -3.25 9.35 -0.88
N SER A 52 -3.00 10.32 -1.76
CA SER A 52 -1.99 10.23 -2.82
C SER A 52 -0.93 11.30 -2.61
N ILE A 53 0.33 10.91 -2.57
CA ILE A 53 1.48 11.77 -2.41
C ILE A 53 2.36 11.60 -3.64
N ILE A 54 2.53 12.65 -4.43
CA ILE A 54 3.29 12.62 -5.67
C ILE A 54 4.36 13.70 -5.61
N GLN A 55 5.62 13.30 -5.51
CA GLN A 55 6.76 14.18 -5.56
C GLN A 55 7.31 14.28 -6.99
N ARG A 56 7.57 15.51 -7.43
CA ARG A 56 8.34 15.82 -8.65
C ARG A 56 9.37 16.90 -8.32
N ASP A 57 10.64 16.55 -8.38
CA ASP A 57 11.76 17.44 -8.07
C ASP A 57 11.56 18.21 -6.75
N THR A 58 11.30 19.52 -6.86
CA THR A 58 11.09 20.46 -5.75
C THR A 58 9.63 20.71 -5.42
N THR A 59 8.74 19.83 -5.88
CA THR A 59 7.29 19.91 -5.66
C THR A 59 6.75 18.61 -5.09
N VAL A 60 5.74 18.71 -4.24
CA VAL A 60 4.96 17.58 -3.76
C VAL A 60 3.48 17.93 -3.88
N ASN A 61 2.72 17.09 -4.56
CA ASN A 61 1.28 17.12 -4.57
C ASN A 61 0.74 16.11 -3.55
N LEU A 62 -0.06 16.60 -2.60
CA LEU A 62 -0.89 15.81 -1.70
C LEU A 62 -2.33 15.89 -2.20
N THR A 63 -2.88 14.75 -2.61
CA THR A 63 -4.30 14.61 -2.95
C THR A 63 -5.00 13.78 -1.89
N ILE A 64 -6.13 14.28 -1.38
CA ILE A 64 -7.00 13.57 -0.46
C ILE A 64 -8.35 13.37 -1.15
N PHE A 65 -8.76 12.11 -1.24
CA PHE A 65 -10.09 11.71 -1.71
C PHE A 65 -10.90 11.28 -0.51
N ASP A 66 -11.99 12.00 -0.27
CA ASP A 66 -12.92 11.72 0.79
C ASP A 66 -14.34 11.58 0.25
N THR A 67 -15.09 10.67 0.85
CA THR A 67 -16.49 10.42 0.51
C THR A 67 -17.34 10.86 1.68
N ILE A 68 -17.93 12.04 1.53
CA ILE A 68 -19.06 12.48 2.34
C ILE A 68 -20.29 11.69 1.85
N PRO A 69 -21.31 11.43 2.70
CA PRO A 69 -22.60 10.95 2.21
C PRO A 69 -23.01 11.64 0.90
N GLU A 70 -23.12 10.85 -0.16
CA GLU A 70 -23.62 11.22 -1.49
C GLU A 70 -22.68 12.00 -2.42
N ASN A 71 -21.45 12.38 -2.03
CA ASN A 71 -20.52 13.08 -2.92
C ASN A 71 -19.04 12.70 -2.73
N LEU A 72 -18.32 12.54 -3.84
CA LEU A 72 -16.86 12.41 -3.85
C LEU A 72 -16.23 13.81 -3.85
N THR A 73 -15.39 14.09 -2.87
CA THR A 73 -14.60 15.32 -2.78
C THR A 73 -13.12 15.02 -3.01
N ILE A 74 -12.46 15.94 -3.73
CA ILE A 74 -11.03 15.84 -4.04
C ILE A 74 -10.36 17.13 -3.61
N THR A 75 -9.50 17.02 -2.60
CA THR A 75 -8.67 18.14 -2.14
C THR A 75 -7.26 17.95 -2.69
N ASN A 76 -6.80 18.91 -3.49
CA ASN A 76 -5.44 18.92 -4.02
C ASN A 76 -4.61 20.01 -3.35
N ILE A 77 -3.47 19.66 -2.77
CA ILE A 77 -2.53 20.60 -2.16
C ILE A 77 -1.16 20.40 -2.78
N ASN A 78 -0.67 21.41 -3.49
CA ASN A 78 0.67 21.42 -4.06
C ASN A 78 1.61 22.26 -3.20
N TYR A 79 2.72 21.67 -2.79
CA TYR A 79 3.79 22.30 -2.03
C TYR A 79 5.00 22.43 -2.95
N GLU A 80 5.51 23.64 -3.10
CA GLU A 80 6.62 23.96 -3.98
C GLU A 80 7.71 24.68 -3.18
N LYS A 81 8.96 24.24 -3.34
CA LYS A 81 10.11 24.97 -2.81
C LYS A 81 10.22 26.31 -3.53
N HIS A 82 10.23 27.41 -2.76
CA HIS A 82 10.33 28.75 -3.31
C HIS A 82 11.35 29.55 -2.51
N GLU A 83 12.62 29.57 -2.96
CA GLU A 83 13.74 30.20 -2.23
C GLU A 83 13.84 29.68 -0.78
N ASN A 84 13.78 30.56 0.23
CA ASN A 84 13.71 30.24 1.65
C ASN A 84 12.26 30.10 2.17
N ALA A 85 11.30 29.84 1.29
CA ALA A 85 9.89 29.72 1.59
C ALA A 85 9.28 28.45 0.98
N CYS A 86 8.06 28.15 1.41
CA CYS A 86 7.21 27.15 0.77
C CYS A 86 5.99 27.84 0.16
N LYS A 87 5.79 27.63 -1.14
CA LYS A 87 4.57 28.03 -1.84
C LYS A 87 3.57 26.87 -1.75
N ILE A 88 2.39 27.16 -1.21
CA ILE A 88 1.32 26.20 -0.99
C ILE A 88 0.12 26.62 -1.85
N CYS A 89 -0.26 25.77 -2.80
CA CYS A 89 -1.42 25.97 -3.66
C CYS A 89 -2.47 24.92 -3.35
N VAL A 90 -3.64 25.34 -2.89
CA VAL A 90 -4.79 24.46 -2.65
C VAL A 90 -5.78 24.64 -3.80
N THR A 91 -6.18 23.52 -4.40
CA THR A 91 -7.29 23.45 -5.34
C THR A 91 -8.43 22.70 -4.67
N TYR A 92 -9.43 23.47 -4.22
CA TYR A 92 -10.67 23.02 -3.58
C TYR A 92 -11.70 24.15 -3.77
N ASN A 93 -12.77 23.89 -4.54
CA ASN A 93 -13.76 24.90 -4.91
C ASN A 93 -13.15 26.24 -5.39
N GLY A 94 -12.09 26.14 -6.19
CA GLY A 94 -11.27 27.27 -6.66
C GLY A 94 -9.79 27.09 -6.34
N HIS A 95 -8.98 28.11 -6.64
CA HIS A 95 -7.54 28.11 -6.39
C HIS A 95 -7.17 29.12 -5.30
N LYS A 96 -6.51 28.64 -4.25
CA LYS A 96 -5.93 29.49 -3.20
C LYS A 96 -4.43 29.23 -3.17
N ASN A 97 -3.63 30.29 -3.19
CA ASN A 97 -2.19 30.19 -3.01
C ASN A 97 -1.75 30.99 -1.77
N LYS A 98 -0.66 30.55 -1.15
CA LYS A 98 0.05 31.31 -0.12
C LYS A 98 1.53 30.99 -0.18
N ILE A 99 2.36 31.94 0.21
CA ILE A 99 3.81 31.74 0.39
C ILE A 99 4.09 31.86 1.87
N VAL A 100 4.72 30.83 2.45
CA VAL A 100 5.08 30.79 3.86
C VAL A 100 6.60 30.86 4.00
N GLN A 101 7.08 31.97 4.56
CA GLN A 101 8.51 32.23 4.75
C GLN A 101 9.11 31.27 5.79
N ASN A 102 10.37 30.90 5.60
CA ASN A 102 11.15 30.03 6.49
C ASN A 102 10.52 28.65 6.74
N LEU A 103 9.69 28.16 5.81
CA LEU A 103 9.07 26.85 5.88
C LEU A 103 9.64 25.95 4.78
N ASN A 104 10.21 24.81 5.17
CA ASN A 104 10.61 23.78 4.23
C ASN A 104 9.36 23.06 3.68
N PHE A 105 9.32 22.84 2.37
CA PHE A 105 8.15 22.25 1.72
C PHE A 105 7.86 20.81 2.17
N LEU A 106 8.88 19.99 2.42
CA LEU A 106 8.67 18.62 2.93
C LEU A 106 8.11 18.65 4.35
N ASP A 107 8.58 19.56 5.21
CA ASP A 107 8.03 19.71 6.57
C ASP A 107 6.55 20.11 6.54
N ALA A 108 6.19 21.00 5.61
CA ALA A 108 4.79 21.39 5.39
C ALA A 108 3.93 20.19 4.93
N VAL A 109 4.44 19.40 3.98
CA VAL A 109 3.77 18.19 3.49
C VAL A 109 3.57 17.18 4.62
N PHE A 110 4.63 16.86 5.38
CA PHE A 110 4.54 15.87 6.47
C PHE A 110 3.62 16.32 7.60
N HIS A 111 3.57 17.62 7.91
CA HIS A 111 2.61 18.16 8.85
C HIS A 111 1.17 17.85 8.40
N ASP A 112 0.83 18.16 7.15
CA ASP A 112 -0.54 18.00 6.66
C ASP A 112 -0.91 16.53 6.43
N ILE A 113 0.06 15.67 6.05
CA ILE A 113 -0.11 14.21 6.03
C ILE A 113 -0.47 13.68 7.43
N LYS A 114 0.27 14.07 8.46
CA LYS A 114 -0.03 13.64 9.85
C LYS A 114 -1.42 14.07 10.27
N VAL A 115 -1.82 15.28 9.89
CA VAL A 115 -3.18 15.77 10.17
C VAL A 115 -4.20 14.88 9.49
N ALA A 116 -4.05 14.57 8.19
CA ALA A 116 -4.97 13.71 7.45
C ALA A 116 -5.04 12.27 7.98
N LEU A 117 -3.90 11.69 8.38
CA LEU A 117 -3.85 10.35 8.96
C LEU A 117 -4.49 10.30 10.35
N ASN A 118 -4.37 11.37 11.14
CA ASN A 118 -4.90 11.41 12.51
C ASN A 118 -6.36 11.80 12.60
N SER A 119 -6.92 12.37 11.53
CA SER A 119 -8.20 13.05 11.59
C SER A 119 -9.39 12.08 11.62
N GLN A 120 -9.26 10.85 11.11
CA GLN A 120 -10.35 9.87 11.10
C GLN A 120 -10.10 8.63 11.96
N LYS A 121 -11.19 7.93 12.35
CA LYS A 121 -11.14 6.65 13.07
C LYS A 121 -11.08 5.44 12.15
N SER A 122 -11.65 5.56 10.95
CA SER A 122 -11.75 4.48 9.97
C SER A 122 -10.42 4.23 9.26
N THR A 123 -10.23 2.98 8.85
CA THR A 123 -9.12 2.56 8.00
C THR A 123 -9.20 3.27 6.64
N ILE A 124 -8.07 3.81 6.17
CA ILE A 124 -7.95 4.37 4.82
C ILE A 124 -7.96 3.21 3.82
N LYS A 125 -8.68 3.32 2.70
CA LYS A 125 -8.71 2.21 1.72
C LYS A 125 -7.37 2.08 1.00
N LYS A 126 -6.76 3.21 0.60
CA LYS A 126 -5.48 3.19 -0.14
C LYS A 126 -4.59 4.39 0.17
N VAL A 127 -3.30 4.13 0.37
CA VAL A 127 -2.25 5.16 0.39
C VAL A 127 -1.35 4.96 -0.84
N PHE A 128 -1.24 5.99 -1.67
CA PHE A 128 -0.35 6.00 -2.83
C PHE A 128 0.80 6.98 -2.59
N VAL A 129 2.03 6.53 -2.80
CA VAL A 129 3.22 7.39 -2.68
C VAL A 129 4.13 7.19 -3.89
N ASP A 130 4.40 8.26 -4.61
CA ASP A 130 5.32 8.32 -5.73
C ASP A 130 6.35 9.42 -5.46
N GLY A 131 7.63 9.06 -5.37
CA GLY A 131 8.67 10.03 -5.07
C GLY A 131 10.03 9.43 -4.78
N ASP A 132 10.98 10.31 -4.48
CA ASP A 132 12.35 9.91 -4.16
C ASP A 132 12.81 10.52 -2.84
N THR A 133 13.03 11.84 -2.79
CA THR A 133 13.54 12.45 -1.55
C THR A 133 12.50 12.56 -0.44
N PHE A 134 11.21 12.36 -0.76
CA PHE A 134 10.15 12.17 0.23
C PHE A 134 10.46 11.00 1.16
N PHE A 135 10.94 9.88 0.59
CA PHE A 135 11.28 8.67 1.35
C PHE A 135 12.47 8.88 2.28
N GLU A 136 13.44 9.71 1.92
CA GLU A 136 14.61 10.01 2.76
C GLU A 136 14.21 10.67 4.09
N LYS A 137 13.11 11.44 4.11
CA LYS A 137 12.69 12.22 5.26
C LYS A 137 11.48 11.64 6.00
N ILE A 138 10.84 10.60 5.46
CA ILE A 138 9.63 10.01 6.05
C ILE A 138 9.89 9.41 7.43
N GLU A 139 11.01 8.71 7.63
CA GLU A 139 11.30 8.03 8.89
C GLU A 139 11.49 9.03 10.04
N GLU A 140 12.28 10.07 9.82
CA GLU A 140 12.45 11.16 10.78
C GLU A 140 11.13 11.88 11.02
N SER A 141 10.42 12.23 9.95
CA SER A 141 9.19 13.01 10.05
C SER A 141 8.08 12.23 10.72
N MET A 142 7.98 10.93 10.51
CA MET A 142 6.87 10.09 11.00
C MET A 142 7.19 9.34 12.30
N LYS A 143 8.40 9.49 12.86
CA LYS A 143 8.85 8.74 14.04
C LYS A 143 7.93 8.80 15.26
N SER A 144 7.29 9.94 15.52
CA SER A 144 6.37 10.12 16.66
C SER A 144 4.91 9.84 16.31
N GLN A 145 4.62 9.53 15.05
CA GLN A 145 3.28 9.28 14.58
C GLN A 145 2.88 7.84 14.91
N LYS A 146 1.65 7.64 15.40
CA LYS A 146 1.11 6.29 15.56
C LYS A 146 0.98 5.63 14.18
N PRO A 147 1.24 4.32 14.06
CA PRO A 147 1.05 3.62 12.80
C PRO A 147 -0.37 3.86 12.25
N PHE A 148 -0.46 4.25 10.98
CA PHE A 148 -1.76 4.57 10.37
C PHE A 148 -2.45 3.31 9.86
N ALA A 149 -3.77 3.23 10.06
CA ALA A 149 -4.57 2.12 9.56
C ALA A 149 -4.89 2.34 8.07
N THR A 150 -4.37 1.46 7.21
CA THR A 150 -4.69 1.43 5.77
C THR A 150 -4.93 0.00 5.31
N GLU A 151 -5.81 -0.18 4.32
CA GLU A 151 -6.02 -1.49 3.69
C GLU A 151 -5.00 -1.78 2.59
N SER A 152 -4.56 -0.75 1.86
CA SER A 152 -3.60 -0.91 0.78
C SER A 152 -2.57 0.20 0.73
N ILE A 153 -1.36 -0.13 0.31
CA ILE A 153 -0.31 0.83 -0.02
C ILE A 153 0.19 0.57 -1.44
N GLU A 154 0.27 1.59 -2.27
CA GLU A 154 0.97 1.54 -3.56
C GLU A 154 2.12 2.53 -3.54
N ILE A 155 3.32 2.05 -3.89
CA ILE A 155 4.57 2.78 -3.79
C ILE A 155 5.21 2.83 -5.17
N ARG A 156 5.53 4.01 -5.66
CA ARG A 156 6.41 4.19 -6.82
C ARG A 156 7.73 4.79 -6.37
N GLY A 157 8.76 3.94 -6.34
CA GLY A 157 10.07 4.32 -5.84
C GLY A 157 11.20 3.71 -6.67
N ARG A 158 12.44 4.07 -6.33
CA ARG A 158 13.64 3.57 -7.03
C ARG A 158 14.27 2.33 -6.38
N CYS A 159 14.03 2.09 -5.08
CA CYS A 159 14.56 0.95 -4.35
C CYS A 159 13.57 0.42 -3.29
N LEU A 160 13.82 -0.81 -2.82
CA LEU A 160 13.00 -1.48 -1.80
C LEU A 160 13.03 -0.79 -0.44
N GLU A 161 14.06 0.01 -0.13
CA GLU A 161 14.11 0.75 1.14
C GLU A 161 12.94 1.74 1.28
N HIS A 162 12.45 2.30 0.16
CA HIS A 162 11.27 3.16 0.15
C HIS A 162 10.01 2.43 0.66
N VAL A 163 9.87 1.15 0.32
CA VAL A 163 8.79 0.28 0.81
C VAL A 163 8.92 0.09 2.32
N ARG A 164 10.13 -0.25 2.77
CA ARG A 164 10.42 -0.46 4.19
C ARG A 164 10.11 0.77 5.04
N GLN A 165 10.45 1.95 4.54
CA GLN A 165 10.24 3.22 5.24
C GLN A 165 8.74 3.55 5.40
N ILE A 166 7.92 3.32 4.38
CA ILE A 166 6.46 3.49 4.51
C ILE A 166 5.86 2.41 5.40
N MET A 167 6.32 1.18 5.27
CA MET A 167 5.79 0.05 6.06
C MET A 167 5.91 0.26 7.56
N ARG A 168 7.02 0.87 8.01
CA ARG A 168 7.20 1.25 9.42
C ARG A 168 6.17 2.25 9.93
N CYS A 169 5.53 2.98 9.04
CA CYS A 169 4.54 3.99 9.37
C CYS A 169 3.11 3.44 9.33
N ALA A 170 2.87 2.26 8.76
CA ALA A 170 1.56 1.65 8.62
C ALA A 170 1.30 0.60 9.72
N ASP A 171 0.03 0.45 10.13
CA ASP A 171 -0.39 -0.62 11.04
C ASP A 171 -0.62 -1.91 10.23
N PRO A 172 0.21 -2.96 10.42
CA PRO A 172 0.11 -4.19 9.64
C PRO A 172 -1.21 -4.94 9.88
N LYS A 173 -1.92 -4.68 10.99
CA LYS A 173 -3.18 -5.35 11.31
C LYS A 173 -4.27 -5.10 10.26
N TYR A 174 -4.28 -3.93 9.64
CA TYR A 174 -5.32 -3.53 8.70
C TYR A 174 -4.92 -3.71 7.24
N LEU A 175 -3.65 -3.97 7.00
CA LEU A 175 -3.05 -4.02 5.69
C LEU A 175 -3.41 -5.34 4.98
N LYS A 176 -3.99 -5.23 3.79
CA LYS A 176 -4.40 -6.34 2.93
C LYS A 176 -3.47 -6.50 1.73
N SER A 177 -2.89 -5.42 1.21
CA SER A 177 -2.04 -5.47 0.02
C SER A 177 -1.03 -4.33 -0.07
N ILE A 178 0.17 -4.64 -0.57
CA ILE A 178 1.16 -3.65 -0.96
C ILE A 178 1.64 -3.88 -2.38
N GLU A 179 1.65 -2.79 -3.15
CA GLU A 179 2.15 -2.72 -4.51
C GLU A 179 3.36 -1.79 -4.56
N TYR A 180 4.41 -2.18 -5.28
CA TYR A 180 5.64 -1.40 -5.43
C TYR A 180 6.07 -1.32 -6.90
N SER A 181 5.75 -0.28 -7.65
CA SER A 181 6.21 -0.17 -9.04
C SER A 181 7.48 0.69 -9.15
N LYS A 182 8.59 0.14 -9.63
CA LYS A 182 9.73 0.95 -10.08
C LYS A 182 9.39 1.52 -11.47
N ALA A 183 9.87 2.71 -11.85
CA ALA A 183 9.46 3.47 -13.04
C ALA A 183 9.62 2.79 -14.44
N ALA A 184 9.79 1.48 -14.54
CA ALA A 184 9.55 0.68 -15.74
C ALA A 184 9.10 -0.77 -15.45
N ILE A 185 8.81 -1.14 -14.19
CA ILE A 185 8.61 -2.52 -13.76
C ILE A 185 7.55 -2.54 -12.64
N LYS A 186 6.42 -3.20 -12.89
CA LYS A 186 5.44 -3.54 -11.84
C LYS A 186 6.06 -4.59 -10.92
N ILE A 187 6.22 -4.29 -9.64
CA ILE A 187 6.60 -5.24 -8.59
C ILE A 187 5.47 -5.15 -7.53
N TYR A 188 5.00 -6.28 -7.01
CA TYR A 188 4.14 -6.30 -5.80
C TYR A 188 5.04 -6.72 -4.62
N GLU A 189 4.64 -6.52 -3.37
CA GLU A 189 5.51 -6.48 -2.17
C GLU A 189 6.47 -7.65 -1.88
N THR A 190 7.77 -7.30 -1.84
CA THR A 190 8.92 -8.12 -1.43
C THR A 190 9.12 -8.17 0.09
N VAL A 191 8.90 -9.33 0.70
CA VAL A 191 9.53 -9.67 1.99
C VAL A 191 10.97 -10.07 1.72
N ASN A 192 11.93 -9.31 2.25
CA ASN A 192 13.35 -9.65 2.11
C ASN A 192 13.65 -10.93 2.92
N LEU A 193 13.60 -12.08 2.25
CA LEU A 193 13.89 -13.38 2.83
C LEU A 193 15.39 -13.64 2.68
N GLU A 194 16.20 -13.16 3.63
CA GLU A 194 17.63 -13.49 3.68
C GLU A 194 17.90 -15.00 3.92
N SER A 195 16.85 -15.80 4.19
CA SER A 195 16.96 -17.26 4.30
C SER A 195 15.60 -17.97 4.15
N SER A 196 15.64 -19.27 3.82
CA SER A 196 14.46 -20.17 3.73
C SER A 196 13.62 -20.25 5.01
N LYS A 197 14.17 -19.86 6.17
CA LYS A 197 13.50 -19.89 7.47
C LYS A 197 12.44 -18.79 7.63
N ASN A 198 12.50 -17.72 6.83
CA ASN A 198 11.61 -16.56 6.98
C ASN A 198 10.29 -16.69 6.17
N ILE A 199 10.16 -17.71 5.30
CA ILE A 199 8.98 -17.92 4.44
C ILE A 199 7.70 -18.16 5.26
N GLN A 200 7.82 -18.75 6.45
CA GLN A 200 6.68 -19.04 7.34
C GLN A 200 5.94 -17.76 7.80
N ASN A 201 6.61 -16.61 7.81
CA ASN A 201 6.01 -15.32 8.17
C ASN A 201 5.02 -14.80 7.12
N LEU A 202 4.96 -15.40 5.92
CA LEU A 202 4.05 -15.00 4.85
C LEU A 202 2.65 -15.59 4.99
N SER A 203 2.44 -16.44 6.00
CA SER A 203 1.19 -17.18 6.20
C SER A 203 -0.05 -16.31 6.42
N HIS A 204 0.08 -15.03 6.74
CA HIS A 204 -1.05 -14.13 6.96
C HIS A 204 -1.52 -13.38 5.69
N PHE A 205 -0.79 -13.49 4.57
CA PHE A 205 -1.15 -12.83 3.32
C PHE A 205 -1.92 -13.78 2.38
N ILE A 206 -2.98 -13.27 1.76
CA ILE A 206 -3.70 -13.97 0.67
C ILE A 206 -2.88 -13.93 -0.63
N THR A 207 -2.10 -12.88 -0.86
CA THR A 207 -1.20 -12.79 -2.01
C THR A 207 0.09 -12.11 -1.59
N ALA A 208 1.24 -12.75 -1.86
CA ALA A 208 2.58 -12.24 -1.61
C ALA A 208 3.35 -12.15 -2.94
N SER A 209 4.28 -11.20 -3.10
CA SER A 209 5.03 -11.07 -4.35
C SER A 209 6.49 -10.72 -4.10
N ILE A 210 7.39 -11.69 -4.08
CA ILE A 210 8.72 -11.52 -3.49
C ILE A 210 9.81 -11.33 -4.54
N GLN A 211 10.62 -10.28 -4.44
CA GLN A 211 11.88 -10.22 -5.18
C GLN A 211 13.01 -10.86 -4.36
N LEU A 212 13.68 -11.88 -4.91
CA LEU A 212 14.81 -12.54 -4.26
C LEU A 212 16.11 -12.14 -4.96
N GLU A 213 17.06 -11.56 -4.22
CA GLU A 213 18.34 -11.10 -4.79
C GLU A 213 19.31 -12.25 -5.09
N ASN A 214 19.19 -13.38 -4.39
CA ASN A 214 20.03 -14.56 -4.53
C ASN A 214 19.18 -15.84 -4.63
N LEU A 215 18.41 -15.97 -5.71
CA LEU A 215 17.60 -17.15 -5.94
C LEU A 215 18.48 -18.33 -6.37
N ASP A 216 18.47 -19.41 -5.59
CA ASP A 216 19.08 -20.69 -5.93
C ASP A 216 18.06 -21.83 -5.97
N VAL A 217 18.52 -22.99 -6.43
CA VAL A 217 17.70 -24.20 -6.61
C VAL A 217 17.11 -24.68 -5.27
N GLU A 218 17.87 -24.62 -4.18
CA GLU A 218 17.41 -25.08 -2.86
C GLU A 218 16.34 -24.14 -2.28
N THR A 219 16.47 -22.84 -2.51
CA THR A 219 15.49 -21.83 -2.12
C THR A 219 14.17 -22.07 -2.86
N LEU A 220 14.21 -22.39 -4.15
CA LEU A 220 13.02 -22.74 -4.93
C LEU A 220 12.31 -23.98 -4.39
N ARG A 221 13.07 -25.03 -4.06
CA ARG A 221 12.51 -26.24 -3.44
C ARG A 221 11.90 -25.92 -2.08
N ALA A 222 12.57 -25.12 -1.26
CA ALA A 222 12.06 -24.71 0.04
C ALA A 222 10.76 -23.88 -0.05
N ILE A 223 10.64 -22.99 -1.05
CA ILE A 223 9.40 -22.24 -1.30
C ILE A 223 8.26 -23.20 -1.66
N LYS A 224 8.50 -24.15 -2.57
CA LYS A 224 7.52 -25.18 -2.94
C LYS A 224 7.04 -25.96 -1.72
N GLU A 225 7.96 -26.52 -0.95
CA GLU A 225 7.62 -27.34 0.22
C GLU A 225 6.85 -26.55 1.29
N ASN A 226 7.21 -25.28 1.53
CA ASN A 226 6.44 -24.42 2.44
C ASN A 226 5.03 -24.16 1.92
N PHE A 227 4.87 -23.94 0.60
CA PHE A 227 3.55 -23.73 0.01
C PHE A 227 2.65 -24.95 0.17
N LEU A 228 3.18 -26.15 -0.03
CA LEU A 228 2.44 -27.41 0.15
C LEU A 228 1.97 -27.65 1.59
N GLN A 229 2.56 -26.97 2.58
CA GLN A 229 2.13 -27.03 3.99
C GLN A 229 0.96 -26.08 4.32
N PHE A 230 0.60 -25.16 3.43
CA PHE A 230 -0.52 -24.26 3.67
C PHE A 230 -1.88 -24.97 3.55
N HIS A 231 -2.76 -24.70 4.51
CA HIS A 231 -4.15 -25.20 4.54
C HIS A 231 -5.14 -24.15 4.00
N GLU A 232 -4.64 -22.98 3.57
CA GLU A 232 -5.37 -21.87 2.98
C GLU A 232 -5.04 -21.80 1.48
N TYR A 233 -6.02 -22.12 0.63
CA TYR A 233 -5.84 -22.36 -0.82
C TYR A 233 -6.20 -21.17 -1.71
N ASP A 234 -6.44 -20.01 -1.12
CA ASP A 234 -6.56 -18.71 -1.77
C ASP A 234 -5.22 -17.99 -1.88
N LYS A 235 -4.14 -18.62 -1.38
CA LYS A 235 -2.78 -18.11 -1.41
C LYS A 235 -2.15 -18.09 -2.80
N ASP A 236 -1.47 -16.98 -3.07
CA ASP A 236 -0.72 -16.73 -4.30
C ASP A 236 0.65 -16.14 -3.95
N LEU A 237 1.73 -16.70 -4.52
CA LEU A 237 3.09 -16.14 -4.39
C LEU A 237 3.67 -15.88 -5.77
N VAL A 238 3.93 -14.62 -6.07
CA VAL A 238 4.71 -14.21 -7.24
C VAL A 238 6.16 -14.02 -6.83
N VAL A 239 7.14 -14.34 -7.66
CA VAL A 239 8.55 -14.04 -7.39
C VAL A 239 9.23 -13.44 -8.62
N HIS A 240 10.06 -12.43 -8.39
CA HIS A 240 10.74 -11.67 -9.44
C HIS A 240 12.26 -11.88 -9.44
N ASN A 241 12.90 -11.58 -10.59
CA ASN A 241 14.35 -11.60 -10.84
C ASN A 241 15.00 -13.01 -10.98
N ILE A 242 14.76 -13.70 -12.10
CA ILE A 242 15.12 -15.13 -12.28
C ILE A 242 15.94 -15.44 -13.53
N ILE A 243 16.82 -16.44 -13.39
CA ILE A 243 17.52 -17.18 -14.46
C ILE A 243 16.72 -18.45 -14.79
N GLU A 244 16.27 -18.60 -16.04
CA GLU A 244 15.35 -19.66 -16.50
C GLU A 244 15.77 -21.10 -16.17
N ASN A 245 17.09 -21.37 -16.14
CA ASN A 245 17.65 -22.70 -15.94
C ASN A 245 17.44 -23.25 -14.51
N LEU A 246 17.32 -22.37 -13.50
CA LEU A 246 17.17 -22.79 -12.09
C LEU A 246 15.90 -23.61 -11.85
N PHE A 247 14.84 -23.38 -12.63
CA PHE A 247 13.55 -24.06 -12.48
C PHE A 247 13.59 -25.49 -12.98
N ILE A 248 14.29 -25.73 -14.09
CA ILE A 248 14.48 -27.09 -14.61
C ILE A 248 15.34 -27.88 -13.63
N ASP A 249 16.37 -27.26 -13.05
CA ASP A 249 17.23 -27.90 -12.05
C ASP A 249 16.47 -28.18 -10.73
N ALA A 250 15.51 -27.32 -10.36
CA ALA A 250 14.71 -27.47 -9.14
C ALA A 250 13.58 -28.49 -9.28
N PHE A 251 12.86 -28.47 -10.40
CA PHE A 251 11.56 -29.13 -10.56
C PHE A 251 11.51 -30.13 -11.72
N GLY A 252 12.56 -30.24 -12.52
CA GLY A 252 12.60 -31.10 -13.70
C GLY A 252 11.88 -30.49 -14.91
N ALA A 253 11.55 -31.34 -15.88
CA ALA A 253 10.92 -30.91 -17.12
C ALA A 253 9.53 -30.29 -16.86
N ALA A 254 9.26 -29.15 -17.51
CA ALA A 254 7.96 -28.51 -17.46
C ALA A 254 6.93 -29.27 -18.30
N SER A 255 5.64 -29.07 -18.03
CA SER A 255 4.57 -29.52 -18.91
C SER A 255 4.61 -28.73 -20.24
N GLU A 256 4.50 -29.43 -21.36
CA GLU A 256 4.44 -28.79 -22.69
C GLU A 256 3.08 -28.11 -22.88
N SER A 257 3.06 -26.78 -22.87
CA SER A 257 1.90 -25.99 -23.33
C SER A 257 2.06 -25.65 -24.81
N LEU A 258 1.16 -26.16 -25.66
CA LEU A 258 1.14 -25.84 -27.09
C LEU A 258 1.05 -24.32 -27.31
N GLY A 259 2.15 -23.71 -27.75
CA GLY A 259 2.17 -22.32 -28.25
C GLY A 259 2.42 -21.22 -27.21
N GLU A 260 2.71 -21.55 -25.95
CA GLU A 260 2.97 -20.55 -24.91
C GLU A 260 4.48 -20.40 -24.61
N ILE A 261 4.94 -19.18 -24.32
CA ILE A 261 6.35 -18.83 -24.07
C ILE A 261 6.75 -19.10 -22.60
N TRP A 262 5.82 -19.57 -21.77
CA TRP A 262 6.03 -19.81 -20.34
C TRP A 262 6.02 -21.31 -19.99
N LYS A 263 6.74 -21.68 -18.93
CA LYS A 263 6.84 -23.05 -18.43
C LYS A 263 5.93 -23.25 -17.22
N ILE A 264 5.25 -24.39 -17.13
CA ILE A 264 4.31 -24.69 -16.04
C ILE A 264 4.62 -26.06 -15.43
N TRP A 265 4.55 -26.14 -14.11
CA TRP A 265 4.58 -27.38 -13.33
C TRP A 265 3.33 -27.46 -12.47
N TYR A 266 2.83 -28.68 -12.26
CA TYR A 266 1.72 -28.97 -11.36
C TYR A 266 2.21 -29.96 -10.32
N PHE A 267 1.96 -29.70 -9.04
CA PHE A 267 2.34 -30.58 -7.93
C PHE A 267 1.10 -31.02 -7.14
N ASN A 268 1.08 -32.27 -6.71
CA ASN A 268 0.07 -32.78 -5.79
C ASN A 268 0.17 -32.05 -4.44
N VAL A 269 -0.99 -31.74 -3.85
CA VAL A 269 -1.06 -31.20 -2.50
C VAL A 269 -1.31 -32.36 -1.53
N PRO A 270 -0.48 -32.55 -0.50
CA PRO A 270 -0.71 -33.58 0.50
C PRO A 270 -2.12 -33.48 1.09
N ASP A 271 -2.80 -34.64 1.19
CA ASP A 271 -4.14 -34.78 1.77
C ASP A 271 -5.27 -33.97 1.09
N ASN A 272 -5.01 -33.30 -0.05
CA ASN A 272 -6.02 -32.59 -0.82
C ASN A 272 -6.14 -33.14 -2.24
N LYS A 273 -7.27 -33.82 -2.53
CA LYS A 273 -7.54 -34.45 -3.83
C LYS A 273 -8.13 -33.50 -4.88
N GLU A 274 -8.59 -32.31 -4.46
CA GLU A 274 -9.30 -31.36 -5.31
C GLU A 274 -8.41 -30.24 -5.83
N LYS A 275 -7.28 -29.97 -5.17
CA LYS A 275 -6.36 -28.88 -5.49
C LYS A 275 -4.99 -29.40 -5.89
N VAL A 276 -4.34 -28.65 -6.76
CA VAL A 276 -2.92 -28.83 -7.11
C VAL A 276 -2.20 -27.49 -6.98
N LEU A 277 -0.92 -27.53 -6.66
CA LEU A 277 -0.06 -26.36 -6.70
C LEU A 277 0.43 -26.16 -8.13
N LYS A 278 0.02 -25.06 -8.76
CA LYS A 278 0.52 -24.62 -10.05
C LYS A 278 1.73 -23.72 -9.82
N VAL A 279 2.86 -24.07 -10.44
CA VAL A 279 4.05 -23.22 -10.52
C VAL A 279 4.20 -22.78 -11.98
N LYS A 280 4.11 -21.48 -12.24
CA LYS A 280 4.26 -20.89 -13.58
C LYS A 280 5.52 -20.07 -13.63
N ASN A 281 6.39 -20.29 -14.61
CA ASN A 281 7.57 -19.47 -14.89
C ASN A 281 7.36 -18.67 -16.19
N ALA A 282 7.30 -17.35 -16.08
CA ALA A 282 7.15 -16.41 -17.19
C ALA A 282 8.37 -15.45 -17.25
N PHE A 283 8.52 -14.75 -18.37
CA PHE A 283 9.72 -13.94 -18.71
C PHE A 283 10.19 -12.94 -17.63
N MET A 284 9.31 -12.47 -16.73
CA MET A 284 9.66 -11.49 -15.69
C MET A 284 9.23 -11.88 -14.26
N PHE A 285 8.60 -13.05 -14.08
CA PHE A 285 8.15 -13.52 -12.78
C PHE A 285 7.82 -15.01 -12.82
N PHE A 286 7.81 -15.66 -11.66
CA PHE A 286 7.11 -16.92 -11.48
C PHE A 286 5.99 -16.80 -10.45
N GLU A 287 5.00 -17.68 -10.52
CA GLU A 287 3.78 -17.66 -9.69
C GLU A 287 3.55 -19.06 -9.09
N PHE A 288 3.28 -19.12 -7.79
CA PHE A 288 2.85 -20.29 -7.02
C PHE A 288 1.40 -20.07 -6.62
N LYS A 289 0.49 -20.89 -7.17
CA LYS A 289 -0.96 -20.71 -6.96
C LYS A 289 -1.67 -22.04 -6.84
N PHE A 290 -2.63 -22.16 -5.94
CA PHE A 290 -3.51 -23.32 -5.91
C PHE A 290 -4.62 -23.21 -6.96
N VAL A 291 -4.74 -24.24 -7.80
CA VAL A 291 -5.81 -24.36 -8.80
C VAL A 291 -6.60 -25.65 -8.59
N LYS A 292 -7.82 -25.74 -9.11
CA LYS A 292 -8.57 -27.00 -9.02
C LYS A 292 -7.90 -28.02 -9.93
N LYS A 293 -7.85 -29.28 -9.49
CA LYS A 293 -7.28 -30.38 -10.26
C LYS A 293 -8.00 -30.59 -11.60
N CYS A 294 -9.29 -30.29 -11.67
CA CYS A 294 -10.07 -30.31 -12.91
C CYS A 294 -9.71 -29.20 -13.91
N ASP A 295 -9.02 -28.14 -13.46
CA ASP A 295 -8.60 -27.02 -14.30
C ASP A 295 -7.20 -27.28 -14.91
N VAL A 296 -6.56 -28.41 -14.59
CA VAL A 296 -5.29 -28.83 -15.18
C VAL A 296 -5.55 -29.30 -16.61
N PRO A 297 -4.89 -28.71 -17.63
CA PRO A 297 -5.07 -29.11 -19.02
C PRO A 297 -4.76 -30.59 -19.27
N GLU A 298 -5.54 -31.21 -20.16
CA GLU A 298 -5.35 -32.61 -20.56
C GLU A 298 -3.97 -32.80 -21.22
N GLY A 299 -3.21 -33.80 -20.78
CA GLY A 299 -1.83 -34.06 -21.24
C GLY A 299 -0.73 -33.45 -20.37
N CYS A 300 -1.05 -32.60 -19.38
CA CYS A 300 -0.08 -32.11 -18.40
C CYS A 300 0.20 -33.18 -17.33
N VAL A 301 1.48 -33.32 -16.92
CA VAL A 301 1.89 -34.24 -15.85
C VAL A 301 1.78 -33.53 -14.51
N ILE A 302 1.11 -34.17 -13.55
CA ILE A 302 1.09 -33.72 -12.14
C ILE A 302 2.20 -34.48 -11.42
N LEU A 303 3.17 -33.73 -10.90
CA LEU A 303 4.33 -34.20 -10.16
C LEU A 303 4.00 -34.37 -8.67
N ASP A 304 4.83 -35.12 -7.96
CA ASP A 304 4.82 -35.20 -6.50
C ASP A 304 5.77 -34.17 -5.86
#